data_AF-A0A246IUD1-F1
#
_entry.id   AF-A0A246IUD1-F1
#
_cell.length_a   1.000
_cell.length_b   1.000
_cell.length_c   1.000
_cell.angle_alpha   90.00
_cell.angle_beta   90.00
_cell.angle_gamma   90.00
#
_symmetry.space_group_name_H-M   'P 1'
#
loop_
_entity.id
_entity.type
_entity.pdbx_description
1 polymer ?
#
loop_
_entity_poly.entity_id
_entity_poly.type
_entity_poly.pdbx_seq_one_letter_code
_entity_poly.pdbx_strand_id
1 'polypeptide(L)'
;MIYLRLPPFNPVANGVRSTIQIPRYDMTLGRVLLRFKGTNSITKATISEIVVKIGPRVVFGPISGAELDAINKYKGIFDAADALSIDLTERDGLNVLAKEIGGIDIPALGGQDVFIEVTNTAASGTPALYAVGGFTSLQFDPKNPSPDGQLIKKILSIQVPTSGGTMVTWTPQFKGALVQRIHFKYTGTDWTGTADGNIQNVECKKNGVAIWDRVACTDARFLQQEQRKVPQSKYYHLDFIHDNVSSAAMATADARALEFNFQLGAADTIKALVEVLDVPGNL
;
A
#
# COMPACT_ATOMS: atom_id res chain seq x y z
N MET A 1 18.27 2.25 -9.80
CA MET A 1 18.21 2.30 -8.33
C MET A 1 19.50 1.75 -7.74
N ILE A 2 20.09 2.46 -6.79
CA ILE A 2 21.28 2.07 -6.01
C ILE A 2 20.79 1.49 -4.68
N TYR A 3 21.40 0.38 -4.23
CA TYR A 3 21.00 -0.29 -2.99
C TYR A 3 22.04 -0.10 -1.90
N LEU A 4 21.60 0.38 -0.73
CA LEU A 4 22.44 0.64 0.42
C LEU A 4 21.90 -0.08 1.66
N ARG A 5 22.79 -0.69 2.44
CA ARG A 5 22.45 -1.22 3.76
C ARG A 5 22.03 -0.06 4.65
N LEU A 6 20.83 -0.14 5.23
CA LEU A 6 20.37 0.88 6.17
C LEU A 6 20.97 0.62 7.57
N PRO A 7 20.98 1.63 8.46
CA PRO A 7 21.35 1.45 9.86
C PRO A 7 20.64 0.26 10.52
N PRO A 8 21.15 -0.31 11.63
CA PRO A 8 20.43 -1.37 12.31
C PRO A 8 19.11 -0.84 12.87
N PHE A 9 18.07 -1.69 12.86
CA PHE A 9 16.90 -1.46 13.68
C PHE A 9 17.32 -1.45 15.16
N ASN A 10 16.68 -0.61 15.96
CA ASN A 10 16.94 -0.55 17.39
C ASN A 10 15.66 -0.21 18.18
N PRO A 11 15.25 -1.03 19.17
CA PRO A 11 15.76 -2.38 19.46
C PRO A 11 15.31 -3.39 18.38
N VAL A 12 15.88 -4.60 18.37
CA VAL A 12 15.34 -5.75 17.65
C VAL A 12 14.98 -6.82 18.68
N ALA A 13 13.69 -6.92 18.98
CA ALA A 13 13.16 -7.83 19.99
C ALA A 13 11.72 -8.26 19.64
N ASN A 14 11.30 -9.41 20.16
CA ASN A 14 9.93 -9.89 20.01
C ASN A 14 8.97 -9.04 20.86
N GLY A 15 7.79 -8.71 20.33
CA GLY A 15 6.79 -7.90 21.03
C GLY A 15 7.13 -6.41 21.15
N VAL A 16 8.24 -5.96 20.56
CA VAL A 16 8.70 -4.57 20.62
C VAL A 16 8.66 -3.93 19.23
N ARG A 17 8.35 -2.63 19.18
CA ARG A 17 8.45 -1.82 17.96
C ARG A 17 9.92 -1.57 17.63
N SER A 18 10.42 -2.27 16.63
CA SER A 18 11.76 -2.07 16.09
C SER A 18 11.75 -0.88 15.15
N THR A 19 12.61 0.11 15.38
CA THR A 19 12.63 1.36 14.60
C THR A 19 13.95 1.55 13.88
N ILE A 20 13.91 2.10 12.68
CA ILE A 20 15.06 2.59 11.94
C ILE A 20 14.75 3.97 11.36
N GLN A 21 15.73 4.86 11.38
CA GLN A 21 15.70 6.13 10.65
C GLN A 21 16.41 5.98 9.31
N ILE A 22 15.78 6.42 8.23
CA ILE A 22 16.42 6.50 6.92
C ILE A 22 17.44 7.65 6.96
N PRO A 23 18.72 7.40 6.63
CA PRO A 23 19.71 8.46 6.56
C PRO A 23 19.30 9.57 5.58
N ARG A 24 19.66 10.81 5.89
CA ARG A 24 19.35 11.98 5.06
C ARG A 24 20.25 12.06 3.83
N TYR A 25 20.07 11.13 2.90
CA TYR A 25 20.76 11.15 1.62
C TYR A 25 20.16 12.19 0.68
N ASP A 26 20.99 12.74 -0.22
CA ASP A 26 20.56 13.64 -1.29
C ASP A 26 19.98 12.83 -2.47
N MET A 27 18.97 12.01 -2.16
CA MET A 27 18.41 11.00 -3.05
C MET A 27 16.92 10.75 -2.76
N THR A 28 16.25 10.12 -3.71
CA THR A 28 14.88 9.63 -3.56
C THR A 28 14.90 8.22 -2.98
N LEU A 29 14.16 7.97 -1.90
CA LEU A 29 13.88 6.62 -1.41
C LEU A 29 12.72 6.02 -2.20
N GLY A 30 13.01 5.02 -3.03
CA GLY A 30 11.97 4.33 -3.83
C GLY A 30 11.53 2.99 -3.24
N ARG A 31 12.42 2.29 -2.52
CA ARG A 31 12.10 0.97 -1.99
C ARG A 31 12.84 0.68 -0.69
N VAL A 32 12.24 -0.13 0.17
CA VAL A 32 12.91 -0.70 1.33
C VAL A 32 12.67 -2.20 1.35
N LEU A 33 13.74 -2.98 1.27
CA LEU A 33 13.71 -4.42 1.43
C LEU A 33 13.95 -4.77 2.90
N LEU A 34 12.90 -5.19 3.60
CA LEU A 34 13.00 -5.80 4.92
C LEU A 34 13.49 -7.24 4.76
N ARG A 35 14.44 -7.63 5.59
CA ARG A 35 15.00 -8.98 5.65
C ARG A 35 14.99 -9.46 7.09
N PHE A 36 14.53 -10.68 7.28
CA PHE A 36 14.46 -11.30 8.58
C PHE A 36 14.88 -12.77 8.47
N LYS A 37 15.58 -13.28 9.50
CA LYS A 37 16.10 -14.65 9.51
C LYS A 37 16.08 -15.22 10.93
N GLY A 38 16.08 -16.54 11.02
CA GLY A 38 16.28 -17.29 12.26
C GLY A 38 15.22 -18.37 12.46
N THR A 39 15.58 -19.46 13.13
CA THR A 39 14.64 -20.50 13.54
C THR A 39 13.67 -19.93 14.58
N ASN A 40 12.36 -20.11 14.38
CA ASN A 40 11.29 -19.56 15.24
C ASN A 40 11.31 -18.04 15.40
N SER A 41 11.86 -17.31 14.41
CA SER A 41 12.07 -15.85 14.45
C SER A 41 10.92 -15.08 13.78
N ILE A 42 11.16 -13.79 13.52
CA ILE A 42 10.30 -12.93 12.70
C ILE A 42 10.06 -13.60 11.34
N THR A 43 8.79 -13.75 11.00
CA THR A 43 8.25 -14.12 9.69
C THR A 43 7.20 -13.09 9.25
N LYS A 44 6.80 -13.11 7.97
CA LYS A 44 5.71 -12.27 7.45
C LYS A 44 4.43 -12.35 8.29
N ALA A 45 4.08 -13.55 8.76
CA ALA A 45 2.88 -13.79 9.55
C ALA A 45 2.98 -13.23 10.97
N THR A 46 4.18 -13.21 11.56
CA THR A 46 4.39 -12.65 12.90
C THR A 46 4.56 -11.13 12.92
N ILE A 47 4.76 -10.48 11.77
CA ILE A 47 4.80 -9.02 11.69
C ILE A 47 3.36 -8.51 11.79
N SER A 48 2.99 -8.00 12.95
CA SER A 48 1.66 -7.44 13.20
C SER A 48 1.49 -6.07 12.56
N GLU A 49 2.58 -5.31 12.45
CA GLU A 49 2.51 -3.92 12.00
C GLU A 49 3.81 -3.46 11.34
N ILE A 50 3.65 -2.75 10.23
CA ILE A 50 4.68 -1.98 9.54
C ILE A 50 4.12 -0.57 9.35
N VAL A 51 4.94 0.42 9.71
CA VAL A 51 4.62 1.84 9.56
C VAL A 51 5.79 2.56 8.91
N VAL A 52 5.51 3.42 7.93
CA VAL A 52 6.47 4.45 7.50
C VAL A 52 5.95 5.80 7.98
N LYS A 53 6.82 6.54 8.67
CA LYS A 53 6.54 7.89 9.16
C LYS A 53 7.41 8.93 8.48
N ILE A 54 6.85 10.11 8.29
CA ILE A 54 7.58 11.33 7.92
C ILE A 54 7.34 12.35 9.03
N GLY A 55 8.40 12.65 9.80
CA GLY A 55 8.28 13.33 11.08
C GLY A 55 7.29 12.59 12.01
N PRO A 56 6.27 13.26 12.56
CA PRO A 56 5.27 12.61 13.42
C PRO A 56 4.15 11.88 12.62
N ARG A 57 4.09 12.05 11.30
CA ARG A 57 2.96 11.61 10.48
C ARG A 57 3.14 10.19 9.98
N VAL A 58 2.11 9.37 10.08
CA VAL A 58 2.06 8.04 9.46
C VAL A 58 1.60 8.19 8.01
N VAL A 59 2.45 7.80 7.05
CA VAL A 59 2.15 7.90 5.61
C VAL A 59 1.94 6.53 4.97
N PHE A 60 2.40 5.46 5.60
CA PHE A 60 2.23 4.10 5.11
C PHE A 60 1.91 3.19 6.30
N GLY A 61 0.85 2.40 6.17
CA GLY A 61 0.36 1.55 7.24
C GLY A 61 -0.54 2.31 8.23
N PRO A 62 -0.88 1.73 9.39
CA PRO A 62 -0.44 0.43 9.91
C PRO A 62 -0.89 -0.76 9.04
N ILE A 63 0.05 -1.60 8.58
CA ILE A 63 -0.23 -2.78 7.74
C ILE A 63 0.54 -4.00 8.27
N SER A 64 -0.06 -5.19 8.25
CA SER A 64 0.66 -6.41 8.69
C SER A 64 1.61 -6.93 7.62
N GLY A 65 2.55 -7.80 8.00
CA GLY A 65 3.48 -8.41 7.04
C GLY A 65 2.77 -9.25 5.99
N ALA A 66 1.72 -9.98 6.38
CA ALA A 66 0.90 -10.77 5.45
C ALA A 66 0.07 -9.90 4.49
N GLU A 67 -0.42 -8.75 4.95
CA GLU A 67 -1.16 -7.80 4.11
C GLU A 67 -0.24 -7.12 3.08
N LEU A 68 0.93 -6.67 3.51
CA LEU A 68 1.92 -6.09 2.60
C LEU A 68 2.42 -7.15 1.60
N ASP A 69 2.59 -8.40 2.03
CA ASP A 69 2.96 -9.50 1.14
C ASP A 69 1.91 -9.75 0.06
N ALA A 70 0.62 -9.77 0.43
CA ALA A 70 -0.48 -9.90 -0.51
C ALA A 70 -0.48 -8.75 -1.54
N ILE A 71 -0.34 -7.49 -1.11
CA ILE A 71 -0.27 -6.34 -2.03
C ILE A 71 0.95 -6.42 -2.96
N ASN A 72 2.10 -6.86 -2.44
CA ASN A 72 3.29 -7.05 -3.26
C ASN A 72 3.10 -8.14 -4.31
N LYS A 73 2.54 -9.29 -3.92
CA LYS A 73 2.20 -10.39 -4.83
C LYS A 73 1.21 -9.98 -5.88
N TYR A 74 0.19 -9.19 -5.51
CA TYR A 74 -0.76 -8.62 -6.46
C TYR A 74 -0.07 -7.84 -7.58
N LYS A 75 0.93 -7.03 -7.23
CA LYS A 75 1.77 -6.28 -8.18
C LYS A 75 2.87 -7.15 -8.85
N GLY A 76 2.90 -8.46 -8.60
CA GLY A 76 3.92 -9.36 -9.16
C GLY A 76 5.33 -9.10 -8.61
N ILE A 77 5.47 -8.55 -7.40
CA ILE A 77 6.76 -8.46 -6.71
C ILE A 77 7.15 -9.86 -6.22
N PHE A 78 8.44 -10.18 -6.36
CA PHE A 78 8.98 -11.48 -6.00
C PHE A 78 8.72 -11.84 -4.52
N ASP A 79 8.27 -13.07 -4.28
CA ASP A 79 7.98 -13.61 -2.96
C ASP A 79 9.16 -14.47 -2.45
N ALA A 80 9.63 -14.16 -1.26
CA ALA A 80 10.53 -15.01 -0.48
C ALA A 80 10.09 -15.03 0.98
N ALA A 81 10.18 -16.19 1.63
CA ALA A 81 9.71 -16.37 3.01
C ALA A 81 10.42 -15.46 4.03
N ASP A 82 11.64 -15.03 3.73
CA ASP A 82 12.55 -14.30 4.62
C ASP A 82 12.73 -12.81 4.25
N ALA A 83 11.86 -12.30 3.35
CA ALA A 83 11.96 -10.94 2.81
C ALA A 83 10.60 -10.31 2.55
N LEU A 84 10.52 -8.99 2.72
CA LEU A 84 9.31 -8.22 2.43
C LEU A 84 9.70 -6.84 1.89
N SER A 85 9.05 -6.40 0.81
CA SER A 85 9.36 -5.10 0.20
C SER A 85 8.33 -4.05 0.61
N ILE A 86 8.79 -2.88 1.03
CA ILE A 86 8.00 -1.65 1.05
C ILE A 86 8.34 -0.95 -0.26
N ASP A 87 7.43 -1.03 -1.22
CA ASP A 87 7.61 -0.41 -2.54
C ASP A 87 6.88 0.93 -2.58
N LEU A 88 7.65 2.02 -2.66
CA LEU A 88 7.13 3.38 -2.68
C LEU A 88 6.93 3.88 -4.12
N THR A 89 7.41 3.13 -5.11
CA THR A 89 7.25 3.49 -6.53
C THR A 89 6.29 2.55 -7.26
N GLU A 90 6.05 2.83 -8.55
CA GLU A 90 5.26 2.00 -9.46
C GLU A 90 6.19 1.29 -10.46
N ARG A 91 6.81 0.17 -10.05
CA ARG A 91 7.82 -0.59 -10.87
C ARG A 91 7.46 -0.74 -12.35
N ASP A 92 6.19 -1.01 -12.63
CA ASP A 92 5.68 -1.36 -13.97
C ASP A 92 5.15 -0.14 -14.75
N GLY A 93 5.38 1.08 -14.27
CA GLY A 93 5.02 2.30 -14.97
C GLY A 93 5.64 2.37 -16.38
N LEU A 94 4.96 3.05 -17.31
CA LEU A 94 5.32 3.04 -18.73
C LEU A 94 6.57 3.88 -19.08
N ASN A 95 6.94 4.84 -18.24
CA ASN A 95 8.09 5.70 -18.44
C ASN A 95 8.82 5.93 -17.10
N VAL A 96 10.00 6.58 -17.13
CA VAL A 96 10.82 6.78 -15.92
C VAL A 96 10.05 7.55 -14.84
N LEU A 97 9.36 8.64 -15.20
CA LEU A 97 8.57 9.42 -14.25
C LEU A 97 7.47 8.58 -13.60
N ALA A 98 6.72 7.83 -14.39
CA ALA A 98 5.68 6.92 -13.91
C ALA A 98 6.26 5.79 -13.08
N LYS A 99 7.49 5.34 -13.34
CA LYS A 99 8.15 4.29 -12.56
C LYS A 99 8.62 4.75 -11.20
N GLU A 100 9.02 6.01 -11.09
CA GLU A 100 9.57 6.59 -9.88
C GLU A 100 8.51 7.29 -9.03
N ILE A 101 7.35 7.64 -9.60
CA ILE A 101 6.25 8.32 -8.90
C ILE A 101 5.92 7.67 -7.57
N GLY A 102 5.76 8.49 -6.52
CA GLY A 102 5.48 8.03 -5.17
C GLY A 102 6.72 7.82 -4.30
N GLY A 103 7.93 7.79 -4.90
CA GLY A 103 9.19 7.80 -4.15
C GLY A 103 9.31 9.02 -3.23
N ILE A 104 10.15 8.89 -2.19
CA ILE A 104 10.36 9.93 -1.19
C ILE A 104 11.65 10.71 -1.47
N ASP A 105 11.59 11.89 -2.08
CA ASP A 105 12.73 12.82 -2.20
C ASP A 105 13.08 13.37 -0.82
N ILE A 106 14.08 12.76 -0.20
CA ILE A 106 14.47 13.04 1.20
C ILE A 106 14.80 14.54 1.43
N PRO A 107 15.52 15.23 0.53
CA PRO A 107 15.81 16.65 0.71
C PRO A 107 14.57 17.56 0.68
N ALA A 108 13.52 17.15 -0.03
CA ALA A 108 12.28 17.93 -0.18
C ALA A 108 11.39 17.91 1.08
N LEU A 109 11.72 17.08 2.08
CA LEU A 109 10.95 16.95 3.32
C LEU A 109 11.16 18.09 4.32
N GLY A 110 11.93 19.12 3.97
CA GLY A 110 12.11 20.31 4.81
C GLY A 110 12.72 20.00 6.18
N GLY A 111 13.59 18.99 6.25
CA GLY A 111 14.25 18.57 7.50
C GLY A 111 13.43 17.62 8.37
N GLN A 112 12.31 17.08 7.89
CA GLN A 112 11.60 15.97 8.54
C GLN A 112 12.31 14.65 8.29
N ASP A 113 12.40 13.81 9.33
CA ASP A 113 13.01 12.48 9.22
C ASP A 113 12.02 11.43 8.74
N VAL A 114 12.53 10.44 8.01
CA VAL A 114 11.75 9.27 7.60
C VAL A 114 12.08 8.11 8.54
N PHE A 115 11.07 7.54 9.18
CA PHE A 115 11.20 6.38 10.05
C PHE A 115 10.47 5.19 9.48
N ILE A 116 11.02 4.00 9.69
CA ILE A 116 10.34 2.73 9.45
C ILE A 116 10.26 2.00 10.78
N GLU A 117 9.05 1.64 11.14
CA GLU A 117 8.74 0.94 12.38
C GLU A 117 8.12 -0.41 12.05
N VAL A 118 8.63 -1.47 12.68
CA VAL A 118 8.14 -2.83 12.51
C VAL A 118 7.87 -3.41 13.89
N THR A 119 6.63 -3.84 14.12
CA THR A 119 6.22 -4.57 15.31
C THR A 119 6.01 -6.03 14.94
N ASN A 120 6.54 -6.94 15.76
CA ASN A 120 6.37 -8.38 15.57
C ASN A 120 5.87 -9.05 16.86
N THR A 121 5.15 -10.16 16.70
CA THR A 121 4.56 -10.95 17.79
C THR A 121 5.15 -12.36 17.88
N ALA A 122 6.38 -12.56 17.42
CA ALA A 122 7.02 -13.88 17.49
C ALA A 122 7.17 -14.35 18.95
N ALA A 123 6.89 -15.62 19.23
CA ALA A 123 6.81 -16.13 20.59
C ALA A 123 8.17 -16.46 21.22
N SER A 124 9.20 -16.77 20.42
CA SER A 124 10.53 -17.14 20.88
C SER A 124 11.61 -16.84 19.82
N GLY A 125 12.86 -17.22 20.08
CA GLY A 125 13.98 -17.02 19.13
C GLY A 125 14.75 -15.71 19.33
N THR A 126 15.89 -15.60 18.65
CA THR A 126 16.69 -14.36 18.56
C THR A 126 16.29 -13.63 17.28
N PRO A 127 15.46 -12.57 17.36
CA PRO A 127 15.00 -11.88 16.17
C PRO A 127 16.18 -11.23 15.43
N ALA A 128 16.25 -11.44 14.12
CA ALA A 128 17.17 -10.74 13.25
C ALA A 128 16.35 -9.99 12.21
N LEU A 129 16.39 -8.66 12.27
CA LEU A 129 15.71 -7.77 11.33
C LEU A 129 16.72 -6.74 10.82
N TYR A 130 16.80 -6.60 9.51
CA TYR A 130 17.58 -5.55 8.87
C TYR A 130 16.90 -5.09 7.59
N ALA A 131 17.34 -3.95 7.05
CA ALA A 131 16.80 -3.41 5.83
C ALA A 131 17.88 -2.96 4.84
N VAL A 132 17.52 -3.00 3.56
CA VAL A 132 18.27 -2.42 2.45
C VAL A 132 17.38 -1.38 1.77
N GLY A 133 17.86 -0.14 1.68
CA GLY A 133 17.17 0.94 0.99
C GLY A 133 17.57 0.99 -0.47
N GLY A 134 16.59 1.20 -1.34
CA GLY A 134 16.76 1.42 -2.77
C GLY A 134 16.52 2.88 -3.10
N PHE A 135 17.55 3.52 -3.66
CA PHE A 135 17.60 4.95 -3.90
C PHE A 135 17.79 5.30 -5.38
N THR A 136 17.23 6.42 -5.81
CA THR A 136 17.42 6.99 -7.16
C THR A 136 17.85 8.44 -7.06
N SER A 137 18.22 9.04 -8.20
CA SER A 137 18.32 10.50 -8.30
C SER A 137 16.99 11.14 -7.93
N LEU A 138 17.04 12.40 -7.52
CA LEU A 138 15.88 13.21 -7.18
C LEU A 138 14.89 13.27 -8.36
N GLN A 139 13.59 13.22 -8.05
CA GLN A 139 12.52 13.26 -9.06
C GLN A 139 12.35 14.67 -9.64
N PHE A 140 12.63 15.67 -8.84
CA PHE A 140 12.65 17.08 -9.21
C PHE A 140 13.79 17.79 -8.49
N ASP A 141 14.12 19.02 -8.90
CA ASP A 141 15.09 19.84 -8.18
C ASP A 141 14.45 20.44 -6.92
N PRO A 142 14.85 20.03 -5.70
CA PRO A 142 14.25 20.53 -4.47
C PRO A 142 14.54 22.02 -4.24
N LYS A 143 15.55 22.60 -4.92
CA LYS A 143 15.86 24.04 -4.86
C LYS A 143 14.91 24.87 -5.71
N ASN A 144 14.25 24.25 -6.69
CA ASN A 144 13.26 24.85 -7.58
C ASN A 144 11.98 24.00 -7.56
N PRO A 145 11.26 23.94 -6.41
CA PRO A 145 10.09 23.08 -6.29
C PRO A 145 9.02 23.50 -7.30
N SER A 146 8.43 22.52 -8.00
CA SER A 146 7.26 22.77 -8.83
C SER A 146 6.04 23.12 -7.94
N PRO A 147 5.04 23.83 -8.47
CA PRO A 147 3.81 24.16 -7.72
C PRO A 147 3.08 22.95 -7.14
N ASP A 148 3.24 21.78 -7.75
CA ASP A 148 2.56 20.54 -7.35
C ASP A 148 3.31 19.77 -6.25
N GLY A 149 4.50 20.24 -5.86
CA GLY A 149 5.35 19.60 -4.87
C GLY A 149 5.69 18.15 -5.21
N GLN A 150 6.19 17.42 -4.23
CA GLN A 150 6.42 15.99 -4.36
C GLN A 150 5.15 15.21 -4.05
N LEU A 151 4.80 14.22 -4.87
CA LEU A 151 3.78 13.22 -4.53
C LEU A 151 4.46 11.96 -4.00
N ILE A 152 4.08 11.55 -2.79
CA ILE A 152 4.53 10.30 -2.18
C ILE A 152 3.44 9.24 -2.24
N LYS A 153 3.87 7.99 -2.32
CA LYS A 153 2.98 6.85 -2.19
C LYS A 153 2.66 6.62 -0.73
N LYS A 154 1.37 6.61 -0.44
CA LYS A 154 0.82 6.30 0.87
C LYS A 154 0.01 5.01 0.80
N ILE A 155 0.02 4.26 1.89
CA ILE A 155 -0.92 3.15 2.09
C ILE A 155 -1.73 3.44 3.35
N LEU A 156 -3.01 3.73 3.16
CA LEU A 156 -3.94 3.99 4.25
C LEU A 156 -4.69 2.71 4.59
N SER A 157 -4.74 2.39 5.88
CA SER A 157 -5.35 1.18 6.41
C SER A 157 -6.62 1.58 7.16
N ILE A 158 -7.78 1.31 6.56
CA ILE A 158 -9.08 1.83 7.04
C ILE A 158 -10.04 0.66 7.23
N GLN A 159 -10.69 0.58 8.39
CA GLN A 159 -11.81 -0.34 8.57
C GLN A 159 -13.05 0.24 7.89
N VAL A 160 -13.66 -0.53 7.00
CA VAL A 160 -14.91 -0.15 6.36
C VAL A 160 -16.03 -0.41 7.37
N PRO A 161 -16.85 0.60 7.72
CA PRO A 161 -17.97 0.39 8.62
C PRO A 161 -19.03 -0.48 7.93
N THR A 162 -19.18 -1.73 8.37
CA THR A 162 -20.24 -2.64 7.88
C THR A 162 -21.37 -2.70 8.90
N SER A 163 -22.62 -2.67 8.43
CA SER A 163 -23.82 -2.61 9.30
C SER A 163 -24.48 -3.97 9.52
N GLY A 164 -23.72 -5.07 9.43
CA GLY A 164 -24.24 -6.44 9.55
C GLY A 164 -25.12 -6.90 8.38
N GLY A 165 -25.36 -6.05 7.38
CA GLY A 165 -26.05 -6.38 6.14
C GLY A 165 -25.11 -6.81 5.02
N THR A 166 -25.70 -7.25 3.91
CA THR A 166 -24.96 -7.63 2.68
C THR A 166 -24.77 -6.46 1.71
N MET A 167 -25.46 -5.35 1.91
CA MET A 167 -25.25 -4.12 1.14
C MET A 167 -24.54 -3.12 2.03
N VAL A 168 -23.34 -2.72 1.64
CA VAL A 168 -22.49 -1.80 2.41
C VAL A 168 -22.15 -0.60 1.55
N THR A 169 -22.32 0.60 2.08
CA THR A 169 -21.86 1.84 1.44
C THR A 169 -20.80 2.48 2.32
N TRP A 170 -19.65 2.78 1.72
CA TRP A 170 -18.52 3.45 2.36
C TRP A 170 -18.21 4.77 1.67
N THR A 171 -18.13 5.84 2.45
CA THR A 171 -17.94 7.21 1.96
C THR A 171 -16.67 7.84 2.54
N PRO A 172 -15.47 7.38 2.13
CA PRO A 172 -14.22 7.92 2.63
C PRO A 172 -13.94 9.32 2.07
N GLN A 173 -13.09 10.06 2.79
CA GLN A 173 -12.54 11.33 2.32
C GLN A 173 -11.03 11.18 2.13
N PHE A 174 -10.55 11.38 0.90
CA PHE A 174 -9.13 11.30 0.54
C PHE A 174 -8.49 12.67 0.28
N LYS A 175 -9.20 13.78 0.57
CA LYS A 175 -8.68 15.16 0.63
C LYS A 175 -7.79 15.58 -0.55
N GLY A 176 -8.17 15.22 -1.77
CA GLY A 176 -7.44 15.62 -2.97
C GLY A 176 -6.36 14.66 -3.45
N ALA A 177 -6.09 13.57 -2.70
CA ALA A 177 -5.17 12.54 -3.14
C ALA A 177 -5.63 11.86 -4.45
N LEU A 178 -4.66 11.31 -5.18
CA LEU A 178 -4.91 10.45 -6.34
C LEU A 178 -4.98 9.00 -5.87
N VAL A 179 -6.15 8.39 -5.93
CA VAL A 179 -6.35 7.00 -5.53
C VAL A 179 -5.93 6.09 -6.69
N GLN A 180 -4.90 5.29 -6.46
CA GLN A 180 -4.41 4.33 -7.45
C GLN A 180 -5.19 3.02 -7.33
N ARG A 181 -5.19 2.43 -6.13
CA ARG A 181 -5.76 1.10 -5.88
C ARG A 181 -6.38 1.04 -4.50
N ILE A 182 -7.43 0.24 -4.36
CA ILE A 182 -8.00 -0.14 -3.07
C ILE A 182 -8.10 -1.65 -3.01
N HIS A 183 -7.42 -2.25 -2.02
CA HIS A 183 -7.52 -3.68 -1.75
C HIS A 183 -8.49 -3.88 -0.58
N PHE A 184 -9.68 -4.38 -0.89
CA PHE A 184 -10.69 -4.71 0.12
C PHE A 184 -10.48 -6.13 0.61
N LYS A 185 -9.89 -6.26 1.79
CA LYS A 185 -9.70 -7.52 2.49
C LYS A 185 -10.97 -7.87 3.25
N TYR A 186 -11.43 -9.11 3.13
CA TYR A 186 -12.61 -9.63 3.83
C TYR A 186 -12.27 -10.96 4.55
N THR A 187 -13.16 -11.48 5.39
CA THR A 187 -12.90 -12.72 6.16
C THR A 187 -13.79 -13.90 5.76
N GLY A 188 -14.96 -13.61 5.19
CA GLY A 188 -15.95 -14.55 4.69
C GLY A 188 -15.46 -15.38 3.50
N THR A 189 -16.36 -16.12 2.86
CA THR A 189 -16.07 -17.11 1.80
C THR A 189 -15.08 -16.60 0.74
N ASP A 190 -14.07 -17.41 0.42
CA ASP A 190 -13.09 -17.03 -0.60
C ASP A 190 -13.65 -17.21 -2.01
N TRP A 191 -13.09 -16.49 -2.97
CA TRP A 191 -13.40 -16.75 -4.38
C TRP A 191 -12.77 -18.07 -4.83
N THR A 192 -13.29 -18.62 -5.92
CA THR A 192 -12.68 -19.77 -6.62
C THR A 192 -12.43 -19.40 -8.09
N GLY A 193 -12.01 -20.35 -8.93
CA GLY A 193 -11.84 -20.10 -10.36
C GLY A 193 -13.13 -19.61 -11.04
N THR A 194 -14.30 -20.01 -10.55
CA THR A 194 -15.60 -19.75 -11.19
C THR A 194 -16.64 -19.09 -10.30
N ALA A 195 -16.32 -18.83 -9.02
CA ALA A 195 -17.23 -18.17 -8.08
C ALA A 195 -16.63 -16.88 -7.51
N ASP A 196 -17.51 -15.92 -7.24
CA ASP A 196 -17.16 -14.69 -6.53
C ASP A 196 -16.83 -14.99 -5.06
N GLY A 197 -15.99 -14.13 -4.48
CA GLY A 197 -15.67 -14.16 -3.06
C GLY A 197 -16.76 -13.50 -2.23
N ASN A 198 -16.55 -13.32 -0.93
CA ASN A 198 -17.59 -12.72 -0.09
C ASN A 198 -17.96 -11.30 -0.54
N ILE A 199 -17.02 -10.52 -1.09
CA ILE A 199 -17.36 -9.33 -1.88
C ILE A 199 -17.70 -9.81 -3.30
N GLN A 200 -18.99 -9.77 -3.63
CA GLN A 200 -19.54 -10.28 -4.90
C GLN A 200 -19.32 -9.27 -6.02
N ASN A 201 -19.61 -8.00 -5.77
CA ASN A 201 -19.30 -6.89 -6.67
C ASN A 201 -19.02 -5.61 -5.89
N VAL A 202 -18.37 -4.67 -6.58
CA VAL A 202 -18.10 -3.32 -6.07
C VAL A 202 -18.54 -2.31 -7.10
N GLU A 203 -19.15 -1.22 -6.64
CA GLU A 203 -19.45 -0.02 -7.40
C GLU A 203 -18.74 1.17 -6.75
N CYS A 204 -18.03 1.98 -7.54
CA CYS A 204 -17.48 3.26 -7.10
C CYS A 204 -18.19 4.39 -7.83
N LYS A 205 -18.73 5.34 -7.07
CA LYS A 205 -19.33 6.57 -7.59
C LYS A 205 -18.57 7.79 -7.15
N LYS A 206 -18.36 8.68 -8.10
CA LYS A 206 -17.84 10.02 -7.86
C LYS A 206 -18.87 11.02 -8.37
N ASN A 207 -19.32 11.91 -7.49
CA ASN A 207 -20.35 12.93 -7.80
C ASN A 207 -21.63 12.33 -8.41
N GLY A 208 -22.03 11.14 -7.95
CA GLY A 208 -23.21 10.40 -8.43
C GLY A 208 -23.01 9.61 -9.72
N VAL A 209 -21.86 9.74 -10.39
CA VAL A 209 -21.53 9.00 -11.61
C VAL A 209 -20.72 7.75 -11.25
N ALA A 210 -21.13 6.59 -11.74
CA ALA A 210 -20.37 5.37 -11.60
C ALA A 210 -19.10 5.43 -12.46
N ILE A 211 -17.95 5.31 -11.82
CA ILE A 211 -16.64 5.20 -12.48
C ILE A 211 -16.10 3.76 -12.44
N TRP A 212 -16.73 2.92 -11.63
CA TRP A 212 -16.56 1.48 -11.58
C TRP A 212 -17.95 0.92 -11.27
N ASP A 213 -18.64 0.31 -12.24
CA ASP A 213 -20.07 0.00 -12.10
C ASP A 213 -20.30 -1.48 -11.80
N ARG A 214 -20.57 -1.79 -10.52
CA ARG A 214 -20.94 -3.12 -10.01
C ARG A 214 -20.15 -4.28 -10.63
N VAL A 215 -18.85 -4.10 -10.82
CA VAL A 215 -18.00 -5.11 -11.46
C VAL A 215 -17.91 -6.31 -10.51
N ALA A 216 -18.27 -7.49 -11.00
CA ALA A 216 -18.23 -8.73 -10.22
C ALA A 216 -16.78 -9.09 -9.85
N CYS A 217 -16.60 -9.85 -8.76
CA CYS A 217 -15.28 -10.30 -8.31
C CYS A 217 -14.59 -11.16 -9.36
N THR A 218 -15.33 -12.05 -10.02
CA THR A 218 -14.90 -12.85 -11.16
C THR A 218 -14.41 -12.00 -12.32
N ASP A 219 -15.18 -11.01 -12.76
CA ASP A 219 -14.81 -10.12 -13.86
C ASP A 219 -13.59 -9.25 -13.50
N ALA A 220 -13.57 -8.67 -12.30
CA ALA A 220 -12.45 -7.85 -11.83
C ALA A 220 -11.14 -8.64 -11.84
N ARG A 221 -11.16 -9.90 -11.40
CA ARG A 221 -9.98 -10.78 -11.41
C ARG A 221 -9.52 -11.11 -12.82
N PHE A 222 -10.45 -11.31 -13.76
CA PHE A 222 -10.10 -11.54 -15.16
C PHE A 222 -9.34 -10.34 -15.75
N LEU A 223 -9.87 -9.12 -15.59
CA LEU A 223 -9.23 -7.89 -16.06
C LEU A 223 -7.84 -7.68 -15.44
N GLN A 224 -7.69 -7.99 -14.16
CA GLN A 224 -6.42 -7.92 -13.44
C GLN A 224 -5.40 -8.91 -13.99
N GLN A 225 -5.81 -10.15 -14.24
CA GLN A 225 -4.94 -11.20 -14.77
C GLN A 225 -4.51 -10.91 -16.22
N GLU A 226 -5.37 -10.29 -17.04
CA GLU A 226 -5.02 -9.82 -18.37
C GLU A 226 -3.82 -8.85 -18.32
N GLN A 227 -3.77 -7.99 -17.29
CA GLN A 227 -2.66 -7.07 -17.03
C GLN A 227 -1.55 -7.66 -16.15
N ARG A 228 -1.46 -8.99 -16.05
CA ARG A 228 -0.45 -9.74 -15.28
C ARG A 228 -0.42 -9.41 -13.79
N LYS A 229 -1.52 -8.91 -13.24
CA LYS A 229 -1.70 -8.83 -11.79
C LYS A 229 -2.07 -10.20 -11.25
N VAL A 230 -1.82 -10.42 -9.96
CA VAL A 230 -2.09 -11.69 -9.29
C VAL A 230 -3.15 -11.47 -8.22
N PRO A 231 -4.45 -11.66 -8.50
CA PRO A 231 -5.49 -11.54 -7.49
C PRO A 231 -5.18 -12.36 -6.24
N GLN A 232 -5.40 -11.78 -5.06
CA GLN A 232 -5.09 -12.42 -3.79
C GLN A 232 -6.34 -13.03 -3.14
N SER A 233 -6.16 -14.20 -2.52
CA SER A 233 -7.17 -14.87 -1.70
C SER A 233 -7.70 -13.91 -0.63
N LYS A 234 -9.03 -13.85 -0.48
CA LYS A 234 -9.74 -12.96 0.45
C LYS A 234 -9.61 -11.45 0.17
N TYR A 235 -9.29 -11.07 -1.07
CA TYR A 235 -9.31 -9.67 -1.51
C TYR A 235 -10.20 -9.47 -2.72
N TYR A 236 -10.91 -8.35 -2.72
CA TYR A 236 -11.36 -7.68 -3.94
C TYR A 236 -10.42 -6.51 -4.21
N HIS A 237 -9.76 -6.49 -5.36
CA HIS A 237 -8.92 -5.38 -5.76
C HIS A 237 -9.70 -4.45 -6.68
N LEU A 238 -9.89 -3.20 -6.26
CA LEU A 238 -10.35 -2.13 -7.12
C LEU A 238 -9.12 -1.36 -7.58
N ASP A 239 -8.73 -1.54 -8.83
CA ASP A 239 -7.45 -1.04 -9.37
C ASP A 239 -7.71 -0.14 -10.58
N PHE A 240 -7.65 1.17 -10.35
CA PHE A 240 -7.85 2.16 -11.41
C PHE A 240 -6.68 2.20 -12.40
N ILE A 241 -5.53 1.66 -12.02
CA ILE A 241 -4.30 1.66 -12.81
C ILE A 241 -3.78 0.24 -13.05
N HIS A 242 -4.71 -0.69 -13.29
CA HIS A 242 -4.43 -2.12 -13.47
C HIS A 242 -3.53 -2.38 -14.70
N ASP A 243 -3.65 -1.55 -15.72
CA ASP A 243 -2.83 -1.50 -16.94
C ASP A 243 -1.47 -0.78 -16.75
N ASN A 244 -1.18 -0.32 -15.54
CA ASN A 244 0.01 0.47 -15.16
C ASN A 244 0.05 1.90 -15.74
N VAL A 245 -1.10 2.43 -16.17
CA VAL A 245 -1.23 3.81 -16.64
C VAL A 245 -1.60 4.73 -15.48
N SER A 246 -0.63 5.46 -14.92
CA SER A 246 -0.84 6.31 -13.74
C SER A 246 -1.88 7.42 -13.93
N SER A 247 -2.15 7.86 -15.16
CA SER A 247 -3.16 8.90 -15.44
C SER A 247 -4.59 8.42 -15.24
N ALA A 248 -4.82 7.10 -15.14
CA ALA A 248 -6.14 6.54 -14.83
C ALA A 248 -6.46 6.56 -13.32
N ALA A 249 -5.50 6.94 -12.46
CA ALA A 249 -5.73 7.08 -11.03
C ALA A 249 -6.87 8.07 -10.75
N MET A 250 -7.75 7.72 -9.81
CA MET A 250 -8.91 8.54 -9.49
C MET A 250 -8.49 9.78 -8.69
N ALA A 251 -8.58 10.96 -9.32
CA ALA A 251 -8.45 12.24 -8.63
C ALA A 251 -9.65 12.48 -7.71
N THR A 252 -9.37 12.91 -6.47
CA THR A 252 -10.41 13.19 -5.47
C THR A 252 -10.58 14.67 -5.14
N ALA A 253 -9.77 15.56 -5.75
CA ALA A 253 -9.82 17.01 -5.50
C ALA A 253 -11.16 17.66 -5.90
N ASP A 254 -11.81 17.11 -6.93
CA ASP A 254 -13.12 17.52 -7.44
C ASP A 254 -14.28 16.63 -6.96
N ALA A 255 -14.01 15.67 -6.06
CA ALA A 255 -15.04 14.81 -5.50
C ALA A 255 -15.82 15.54 -4.39
N ARG A 256 -17.05 15.96 -4.69
CA ARG A 256 -18.03 16.45 -3.69
C ARG A 256 -18.71 15.29 -2.96
N ALA A 257 -18.89 14.17 -3.65
CA ALA A 257 -19.35 12.91 -3.09
C ALA A 257 -18.50 11.77 -3.65
N LEU A 258 -18.06 10.87 -2.79
CA LEU A 258 -17.32 9.68 -3.15
C LEU A 258 -17.91 8.49 -2.37
N GLU A 259 -18.36 7.47 -3.09
CA GLU A 259 -19.06 6.33 -2.51
C GLU A 259 -18.51 5.03 -3.09
N PHE A 260 -18.32 4.05 -2.23
CA PHE A 260 -18.00 2.67 -2.59
C PHE A 260 -19.12 1.78 -2.07
N ASN A 261 -19.88 1.17 -2.98
CA ASN A 261 -20.97 0.28 -2.66
C ASN A 261 -20.52 -1.16 -2.89
N PHE A 262 -20.72 -2.00 -1.89
CA PHE A 262 -20.38 -3.42 -1.92
C PHE A 262 -21.65 -4.24 -1.86
N GLN A 263 -21.73 -5.27 -2.70
CA GLN A 263 -22.64 -6.38 -2.50
C GLN A 263 -21.84 -7.56 -1.93
N LEU A 264 -22.27 -8.05 -0.76
CA LEU A 264 -21.65 -9.17 -0.07
C LEU A 264 -22.50 -10.44 -0.20
N GLY A 265 -21.84 -11.61 -0.22
CA GLY A 265 -22.51 -12.90 -0.14
C GLY A 265 -23.04 -13.19 1.27
N ALA A 266 -22.35 -12.69 2.29
CA ALA A 266 -22.74 -12.73 3.69
C ALA A 266 -22.16 -11.53 4.46
N ALA A 267 -22.76 -11.21 5.62
CA ALA A 267 -22.27 -10.16 6.51
C ALA A 267 -20.83 -10.44 6.96
N ASP A 268 -19.98 -9.41 6.94
CA ASP A 268 -18.54 -9.57 7.16
C ASP A 268 -17.88 -8.24 7.59
N THR A 269 -16.64 -8.34 8.03
CA THR A 269 -15.77 -7.19 8.29
C THR A 269 -14.87 -6.97 7.07
N ILE A 270 -14.78 -5.72 6.63
CA ILE A 270 -13.96 -5.34 5.47
C ILE A 270 -12.91 -4.33 5.92
N LYS A 271 -11.65 -4.60 5.54
CA LYS A 271 -10.53 -3.68 5.71
C LYS A 271 -10.08 -3.20 4.34
N ALA A 272 -10.10 -1.88 4.13
CA ALA A 272 -9.58 -1.25 2.93
C ALA A 272 -8.11 -0.87 3.12
N LEU A 273 -7.25 -1.38 2.22
CA LEU A 273 -5.86 -0.94 2.08
C LEU A 273 -5.78 -0.06 0.83
N VAL A 274 -5.69 1.25 1.03
CA VAL A 274 -5.80 2.26 -0.04
C VAL A 274 -4.40 2.73 -0.44
N GLU A 275 -3.96 2.41 -1.67
CA GLU A 275 -2.76 2.98 -2.28
C GLU A 275 -3.12 4.33 -2.92
N VAL A 276 -2.52 5.41 -2.42
CA VAL A 276 -2.73 6.78 -2.94
C VAL A 276 -1.41 7.49 -3.22
N LEU A 277 -1.43 8.41 -4.18
CA LEU A 277 -0.39 9.43 -4.35
C LEU A 277 -0.90 10.75 -3.78
N ASP A 278 -0.11 11.35 -2.90
CA ASP A 278 -0.52 12.56 -2.19
C ASP A 278 0.71 13.33 -1.68
N VAL A 279 0.55 14.61 -1.37
CA VAL A 279 1.64 15.43 -0.85
C VAL A 279 2.04 14.97 0.56
N PRO A 280 3.33 15.00 0.95
CA PRO A 280 3.78 14.49 2.25
C PRO A 280 3.04 15.05 3.47
N GLY A 281 2.59 16.30 3.41
CA GLY A 281 1.94 17.00 4.52
C GLY A 281 0.44 16.75 4.68
N ASN A 282 -0.24 16.20 3.67
CA ASN A 282 -1.69 16.01 3.66
C ASN A 282 -2.08 14.68 4.32
N LEU A 283 -2.99 14.69 5.29
CA LEU A 283 -3.58 13.50 5.94
C LEU A 283 -4.99 13.85 6.39
#